data_AF-X0UN54-F1
#
_entry.id   AF-X0UN54-F1
#
_cell.length_a   1.000
_cell.length_b   1.000
_cell.length_c   1.000
_cell.angle_alpha   90.00
_cell.angle_beta   90.00
_cell.angle_gamma   90.00
#
_symmetry.space_group_name_H-M   'P 1'
#
loop_
_entity.id
_entity.type
_entity.pdbx_description
1 polymer ?
#
loop_
_entity_poly.entity_id
_entity_poly.type
_entity_poly.pdbx_seq_one_letter_code
_entity_poly.pdbx_strand_id
1 'polypeptide(L)'
;MAKETKSKWNGFSLKPRKEMPEGLWTRCLGCEHMLYKSAVEKNLNVCPECNHHFRIGAATRIEYLADEGSFQEILSDLTTEDQLGFKFRGTSYKQRIKAEEKKSGAKEAMQIGKAFIKGRGIILGVMEPNFLMGSMGYVVGEKFCASVDKAMEEKLPLVVTCCSGGARMHEGVVSLGQMAKTAAALAKYDEAAGLFITVLTDPTTGGVTASFAMLGDVTIAEPGALIGFAGPRTIAETIKVELPEG
;
A
#
# COMPACT_ATOMS: atom_id res chain seq x y z
N MET A 1 -27.59 30.65 62.49
CA MET A 1 -27.30 31.64 61.42
C MET A 1 -25.79 31.76 61.26
N ALA A 2 -25.32 31.76 60.01
CA ALA A 2 -23.96 32.03 59.50
C ALA A 2 -22.86 30.99 59.80
N LYS A 3 -22.06 30.52 58.84
CA LYS A 3 -22.07 30.47 57.36
C LYS A 3 -20.85 29.60 57.03
N GLU A 4 -21.04 28.45 56.39
CA GLU A 4 -19.91 27.71 55.81
C GLU A 4 -19.29 28.56 54.70
N THR A 5 -18.06 29.02 54.91
CA THR A 5 -17.25 29.67 53.90
C THR A 5 -16.73 28.61 52.92
N LYS A 6 -17.54 28.28 51.91
CA LYS A 6 -17.05 27.60 50.70
C LYS A 6 -15.92 28.44 50.10
N SER A 7 -14.71 27.89 50.04
CA SER A 7 -13.62 28.50 49.28
C SER A 7 -14.03 28.57 47.81
N LYS A 8 -14.40 29.76 47.33
CA LYS A 8 -14.56 30.05 45.90
C LYS A 8 -13.17 30.19 45.29
N TRP A 9 -12.53 29.06 44.99
CA TRP A 9 -11.36 29.06 44.12
C TRP A 9 -11.73 28.38 42.81
N ASN A 10 -12.32 29.16 41.90
CA ASN A 10 -12.42 28.80 40.49
C ASN A 10 -11.07 29.17 39.85
N GLY A 11 -10.11 28.26 39.95
CA GLY A 11 -8.78 28.46 39.39
C GLY A 11 -8.86 28.72 37.89
N PHE A 12 -8.58 29.95 37.48
CA PHE A 12 -8.22 30.23 36.09
C PHE A 12 -6.73 29.89 35.92
N SER A 13 -6.46 28.76 35.26
CA SER A 13 -5.13 28.49 34.72
C SER A 13 -4.86 29.50 33.60
N LEU A 14 -3.97 30.47 33.85
CA LEU A 14 -3.46 31.42 32.86
C LEU A 14 -2.51 30.78 31.83
N LYS A 15 -2.25 29.46 31.92
CA LYS A 15 -1.54 28.74 30.85
C LYS A 15 -2.52 28.50 29.70
N PRO A 16 -2.18 28.89 28.45
CA PRO A 16 -2.99 28.51 27.29
C PRO A 16 -3.18 26.99 27.33
N ARG A 17 -4.43 26.54 27.19
CA ARG A 17 -4.75 25.11 27.10
C ARG A 17 -3.91 24.58 25.95
N LYS A 18 -2.92 23.72 26.24
CA LYS A 18 -2.13 23.06 25.21
C LYS A 18 -3.16 22.34 24.32
N GLU A 19 -3.32 22.79 23.09
CA GLU A 19 -4.21 22.12 22.14
C GLU A 19 -3.76 20.66 22.08
N MET A 20 -4.70 19.78 22.40
CA MET A 20 -4.43 18.35 22.43
C MET A 20 -4.12 17.94 20.99
N PRO A 21 -2.97 17.31 20.70
CA PRO A 21 -2.64 16.93 19.34
C PRO A 21 -3.75 16.01 18.80
N GLU A 22 -4.41 16.42 17.72
CA GLU A 22 -5.32 15.54 17.00
C GLU A 22 -4.52 14.36 16.44
N GLY A 23 -5.10 13.14 16.50
CA GLY A 23 -4.47 11.94 15.93
C GLY A 23 -3.53 11.15 16.84
N LEU A 24 -3.55 11.36 18.16
CA LEU A 24 -2.81 10.53 19.12
C LEU A 24 -3.34 9.10 19.25
N TRP A 25 -4.60 8.88 18.88
CA TRP A 25 -5.30 7.62 19.04
C TRP A 25 -5.81 7.10 17.70
N THR A 26 -5.70 5.80 17.49
CA THR A 26 -6.24 5.06 16.34
C THR A 26 -7.13 3.94 16.83
N ARG A 27 -8.30 3.77 16.23
CA ARG A 27 -9.18 2.62 16.49
C ARG A 27 -8.70 1.42 15.68
N CYS A 28 -8.52 0.27 16.31
CA CYS A 28 -8.23 -0.97 15.61
C CYS A 28 -9.49 -1.49 14.88
N LEU A 29 -9.35 -1.90 13.61
CA LEU A 29 -10.48 -2.48 12.86
C LEU A 29 -10.76 -3.94 13.27
N GLY A 30 -9.77 -4.65 13.83
CA GLY A 30 -9.93 -6.04 14.25
C GLY A 30 -10.58 -6.21 15.64
N CYS A 31 -10.09 -5.47 16.65
CA CYS A 31 -10.61 -5.59 18.02
C CYS A 31 -11.36 -4.35 18.53
N GLU A 32 -11.52 -3.32 17.71
CA GLU A 32 -12.20 -2.06 18.03
C GLU A 32 -11.62 -1.22 19.18
N HIS A 33 -10.51 -1.65 19.78
CA HIS A 33 -9.83 -0.92 20.85
C HIS A 33 -9.22 0.39 20.35
N MET A 34 -9.19 1.39 21.23
CA MET A 34 -8.48 2.65 21.00
C MET A 34 -7.02 2.50 21.41
N LEU A 35 -6.12 2.62 20.45
CA LEU A 35 -4.68 2.42 20.63
C LEU A 35 -3.95 3.74 20.48
N TYR A 36 -2.87 3.91 21.22
CA TYR A 36 -1.95 5.02 20.98
C TYR A 36 -1.22 4.82 19.66
N LYS A 37 -1.27 5.81 18.78
CA LYS A 37 -0.66 5.75 17.44
C LYS A 37 0.84 5.43 17.51
N SER A 38 1.57 6.03 18.45
CA SER A 38 2.99 5.79 18.63
C SER A 38 3.33 4.38 19.11
N ALA A 39 2.43 3.71 19.83
CA ALA A 39 2.60 2.31 20.22
C ALA A 39 2.42 1.39 19.00
N VAL A 40 1.44 1.70 18.15
CA VAL A 40 1.19 0.98 16.89
C VAL A 40 2.37 1.15 15.91
N GLU A 41 2.88 2.37 15.74
CA GLU A 41 4.04 2.65 14.87
C GLU A 41 5.31 1.94 15.35
N LYS A 42 5.57 1.90 16.66
CA LYS A 42 6.69 1.16 17.25
C LYS A 42 6.57 -0.36 17.05
N ASN A 43 5.34 -0.86 16.96
CA ASN A 43 5.05 -2.26 16.68
C ASN A 43 4.81 -2.51 15.18
N LEU A 44 5.52 -1.78 14.31
CA LEU A 44 5.47 -1.93 12.85
C LEU A 44 4.06 -1.81 12.25
N ASN A 45 3.23 -0.93 12.81
CA ASN A 45 1.82 -0.80 12.45
C ASN A 45 1.02 -2.10 12.61
N VAL A 46 1.31 -2.85 13.66
CA VAL A 46 0.53 -4.03 14.09
C VAL A 46 -0.14 -3.74 15.42
N CYS A 47 -1.42 -4.11 15.53
CA CYS A 47 -2.17 -3.97 16.78
C CYS A 47 -1.54 -4.82 17.89
N PRO A 48 -1.12 -4.22 19.03
CA PRO A 48 -0.50 -4.96 20.12
C PRO A 48 -1.48 -5.89 20.86
N GLU A 49 -2.79 -5.65 20.74
CA GLU A 49 -3.83 -6.41 21.44
C GLU A 49 -4.32 -7.62 20.65
N CYS A 50 -4.50 -7.49 19.33
CA CYS A 50 -5.11 -8.54 18.49
C CYS A 50 -4.28 -8.95 17.28
N ASN A 51 -3.05 -8.44 17.14
CA ASN A 51 -2.16 -8.73 16.02
C ASN A 51 -2.73 -8.39 14.63
N HIS A 52 -3.72 -7.50 14.56
CA HIS A 52 -4.24 -6.99 13.29
C HIS A 52 -3.21 -6.10 12.61
N HIS A 53 -2.89 -6.39 11.35
CA HIS A 53 -1.98 -5.63 10.52
C HIS A 53 -2.70 -4.41 9.92
N PHE A 54 -2.23 -3.20 10.25
CA PHE A 54 -2.78 -1.99 9.64
C PHE A 54 -2.16 -1.76 8.25
N ARG A 55 -2.94 -1.13 7.37
CA ARG A 55 -2.43 -0.70 6.07
C ARG A 55 -1.43 0.43 6.24
N ILE A 56 -0.29 0.29 5.57
CA ILE A 56 0.77 1.29 5.56
C ILE A 56 1.09 1.75 4.13
N GLY A 57 1.60 2.97 4.01
CA GLY A 57 2.08 3.50 2.74
C GLY A 57 3.40 2.85 2.31
N ALA A 58 3.77 3.08 1.05
CA ALA A 58 4.97 2.52 0.44
C ALA A 58 6.24 3.01 1.14
N ALA A 59 6.32 4.30 1.49
CA ALA A 59 7.47 4.88 2.19
C ALA A 59 7.75 4.18 3.54
N THR A 60 6.71 4.01 4.38
CA THR A 60 6.83 3.29 5.66
C THR A 60 7.21 1.83 5.46
N ARG A 61 6.67 1.17 4.43
CA ARG A 61 7.03 -0.22 4.12
C ARG A 61 8.48 -0.34 3.67
N ILE A 62 9.00 0.61 2.89
CA ILE A 62 10.42 0.67 2.50
C ILE A 62 11.30 0.82 3.73
N GLU A 63 10.96 1.71 4.67
CA GLU A 63 11.68 1.88 5.94
C GLU A 63 11.74 0.60 6.78
N TYR A 64 10.69 -0.23 6.72
CA TYR A 64 10.65 -1.50 7.46
C TYR A 64 11.44 -2.64 6.82
N LEU A 65 11.54 -2.63 5.48
CA LEU A 65 12.18 -3.72 4.74
C LEU A 65 13.65 -3.44 4.44
N ALA A 66 13.97 -2.19 4.07
CA ALA A 66 15.30 -1.80 3.62
C ALA A 66 16.18 -1.35 4.79
N ASP A 67 17.49 -1.56 4.65
CA ASP A 67 18.49 -1.01 5.55
C ASP A 67 18.46 0.53 5.48
N GLU A 68 18.73 1.20 6.61
CA GLU A 68 18.62 2.66 6.73
C GLU A 68 19.46 3.39 5.68
N GLY A 69 18.83 4.31 4.94
CA GLY A 69 19.48 5.10 3.89
C GLY A 69 19.90 4.33 2.64
N SER A 70 19.54 3.04 2.51
CA SER A 70 19.97 2.19 1.40
C SER A 70 19.08 2.27 0.16
N PHE A 71 17.84 2.74 0.30
CA PHE A 71 16.87 2.78 -0.78
C PHE A 71 17.18 3.92 -1.76
N GLN A 72 17.41 3.56 -3.03
CA GLN A 72 17.60 4.48 -4.14
C GLN A 72 16.46 4.30 -5.12
N GLU A 73 15.52 5.25 -5.12
CA GLU A 73 14.33 5.20 -5.97
C GLU A 73 14.71 5.28 -7.46
N ILE A 74 14.03 4.49 -8.27
CA ILE A 74 14.18 4.42 -9.72
C ILE A 74 12.86 4.90 -10.35
N LEU A 75 12.94 5.67 -11.44
CA LEU A 75 11.77 6.23 -12.13
C LEU A 75 10.84 7.05 -11.21
N SER A 76 11.42 7.83 -10.29
CA SER A 76 10.69 8.72 -9.37
C SER A 76 9.90 9.83 -10.09
N ASP A 77 10.24 10.12 -11.35
CA ASP A 77 9.59 11.15 -12.17
C ASP A 77 8.51 10.63 -13.10
N LEU A 78 8.33 9.31 -13.18
CA LEU A 78 7.32 8.71 -14.05
C LEU A 78 5.93 8.89 -13.41
N THR A 79 5.04 9.58 -14.12
CA THR A 79 3.68 9.91 -13.67
C THR A 79 2.64 9.49 -14.70
N THR A 80 1.39 9.34 -14.27
CA THR A 80 0.29 8.94 -15.17
C THR A 80 -0.29 10.15 -15.91
N GLU A 81 -0.50 9.97 -17.21
CA GLU A 81 -1.22 10.93 -18.06
C GLU A 81 -2.62 10.40 -18.45
N ASP A 82 -3.58 11.31 -18.57
CA ASP A 82 -4.95 10.98 -18.98
C ASP A 82 -5.08 10.95 -20.51
N GLN A 83 -4.70 9.83 -21.11
CA GLN A 83 -4.76 9.63 -22.58
C GLN A 83 -6.19 9.47 -23.11
N LEU A 84 -7.11 8.97 -22.28
CA LEU A 84 -8.49 8.68 -22.69
C LEU A 84 -9.46 9.85 -22.42
N GLY A 85 -9.00 10.92 -21.76
CA GLY A 85 -9.83 12.04 -21.36
C GLY A 85 -10.97 11.61 -20.42
N PHE A 86 -10.69 10.64 -19.55
CA PHE A 86 -11.71 9.95 -18.76
C PHE A 86 -12.39 10.90 -17.76
N LYS A 87 -13.73 10.85 -17.73
CA LYS A 87 -14.56 11.65 -16.81
C LYS A 87 -15.60 10.77 -16.14
N PHE A 88 -15.72 10.89 -14.82
CA PHE A 88 -16.74 10.18 -14.05
C PHE A 88 -17.34 11.10 -12.99
N ARG A 89 -18.69 11.17 -12.95
CA ARG A 89 -19.47 11.97 -11.98
C ARG A 89 -18.97 13.42 -11.83
N GLY A 90 -18.57 14.05 -12.95
CA GLY A 90 -18.10 15.44 -12.98
C GLY A 90 -16.63 15.66 -12.61
N THR A 91 -15.89 14.62 -12.25
CA THR A 91 -14.44 14.69 -11.97
C THR A 91 -13.65 14.06 -13.12
N SER A 92 -12.61 14.75 -13.60
CA SER A 92 -11.69 14.18 -14.60
C SER A 92 -10.62 13.30 -13.96
N TYR A 93 -10.07 12.35 -14.72
CA TYR A 93 -9.01 11.49 -14.23
C TYR A 93 -7.77 12.30 -13.80
N LYS A 94 -7.38 13.32 -14.60
CA LYS A 94 -6.31 14.25 -14.25
C LYS A 94 -6.51 14.97 -12.91
N GLN A 95 -7.74 15.35 -12.56
CA GLN A 95 -8.04 15.94 -11.25
C GLN A 95 -7.89 14.92 -10.13
N ARG A 96 -8.31 13.68 -10.38
CA ARG A 96 -8.21 12.59 -9.41
C ARG A 96 -6.76 12.21 -9.13
N ILE A 97 -5.91 12.11 -10.15
CA ILE A 97 -4.47 11.88 -9.98
C ILE A 97 -3.86 12.92 -9.05
N LYS A 98 -4.08 14.22 -9.33
CA LYS A 98 -3.55 15.31 -8.48
C LYS A 98 -4.03 15.25 -7.04
N ALA A 99 -5.28 14.85 -6.81
CA ALA A 99 -5.82 14.69 -5.46
C ALA A 99 -5.16 13.53 -4.71
N GLU A 100 -4.92 12.41 -5.40
CA GLU A 100 -4.28 11.22 -4.84
C GLU A 100 -2.78 11.43 -4.62
N GLU A 101 -2.09 12.14 -5.51
CA GLU A 101 -0.69 12.58 -5.31
C GLU A 101 -0.56 13.41 -4.02
N LYS A 102 -1.46 14.38 -3.82
CA LYS A 102 -1.47 15.20 -2.60
C LYS A 102 -1.77 14.39 -1.34
N LYS A 103 -2.63 13.36 -1.45
CA LYS A 103 -3.05 12.52 -0.33
C LYS A 103 -1.97 11.51 0.07
N SER A 104 -1.37 10.83 -0.92
CA SER A 104 -0.39 9.78 -0.71
C SER A 104 1.03 10.30 -0.52
N GLY A 105 1.35 11.49 -1.06
CA GLY A 105 2.71 11.98 -1.16
C GLY A 105 3.56 11.25 -2.22
N ALA A 106 2.98 10.28 -2.94
CA ALA A 106 3.61 9.53 -4.01
C ALA A 106 3.08 10.00 -5.37
N LYS A 107 3.93 9.92 -6.41
CA LYS A 107 3.52 10.25 -7.78
C LYS A 107 2.68 9.14 -8.45
N GLU A 108 2.74 7.93 -7.92
CA GLU A 108 2.03 6.77 -8.45
C GLU A 108 1.88 5.66 -7.40
N ALA A 109 0.97 4.72 -7.65
CA ALA A 109 0.67 3.52 -6.85
C ALA A 109 1.80 2.49 -6.73
N MET A 110 3.02 2.78 -7.19
CA MET A 110 4.18 1.90 -7.01
C MET A 110 5.46 2.72 -6.93
N GLN A 111 6.29 2.39 -5.95
CA GLN A 111 7.67 2.86 -5.80
C GLN A 111 8.59 1.68 -6.07
N ILE A 112 9.66 1.93 -6.83
CA ILE A 112 10.67 0.92 -7.13
C ILE A 112 12.04 1.50 -6.83
N GLY A 113 12.98 0.67 -6.44
CA GLY A 113 14.33 1.14 -6.18
C GLY A 113 15.29 0.01 -5.86
N LYS A 114 16.57 0.35 -5.87
CA LYS A 114 17.61 -0.53 -5.34
C LYS A 114 17.67 -0.36 -3.83
N ALA A 115 17.79 -1.44 -3.08
CA ALA A 115 17.87 -1.41 -1.62
C ALA A 115 18.82 -2.50 -1.11
N PHE A 116 19.11 -2.45 0.18
CA PHE A 116 19.75 -3.55 0.89
C PHE A 116 18.82 -4.10 1.96
N ILE A 117 18.79 -5.41 2.14
CA ILE A 117 18.15 -6.05 3.29
C ILE A 117 19.21 -6.86 4.03
N LYS A 118 19.57 -6.44 5.26
CA LYS A 118 20.63 -7.07 6.05
C LYS A 118 21.94 -7.19 5.26
N GLY A 119 22.31 -6.13 4.53
CA GLY A 119 23.52 -6.07 3.69
C GLY A 119 23.43 -6.83 2.36
N ARG A 120 22.29 -7.41 1.99
CA ARG A 120 22.08 -8.06 0.68
C ARG A 120 21.38 -7.12 -0.27
N GLY A 121 22.01 -6.85 -1.42
CA GLY A 121 21.43 -6.01 -2.46
C GLY A 121 20.20 -6.67 -3.08
N ILE A 122 19.14 -5.88 -3.25
CA ILE A 122 17.89 -6.29 -3.89
C ILE A 122 17.35 -5.16 -4.77
N ILE A 123 16.47 -5.51 -5.70
CA ILE A 123 15.50 -4.57 -6.24
C ILE A 123 14.21 -4.71 -5.44
N LEU A 124 13.71 -3.60 -4.93
CA LEU A 124 12.51 -3.53 -4.10
C LEU A 124 11.42 -2.77 -4.86
N GLY A 125 10.26 -3.40 -5.01
CA GLY A 125 9.03 -2.77 -5.49
C GLY A 125 7.99 -2.74 -4.36
N VAL A 126 7.37 -1.60 -4.11
CA VAL A 126 6.35 -1.45 -3.07
C VAL A 126 5.15 -0.71 -3.64
N MET A 127 3.98 -1.33 -3.57
CA MET A 127 2.73 -0.69 -3.99
C MET A 127 2.24 0.31 -2.95
N GLU A 128 1.66 1.42 -3.40
CA GLU A 128 1.13 2.50 -2.56
C GLU A 128 -0.41 2.44 -2.53
N PRO A 129 -1.03 1.88 -1.48
CA PRO A 129 -2.48 1.77 -1.39
C PRO A 129 -3.18 3.12 -1.27
N ASN A 130 -2.52 4.18 -0.79
CA ASN A 130 -3.13 5.49 -0.66
C ASN A 130 -3.29 6.21 -2.00
N PHE A 131 -2.71 5.70 -3.08
CA PHE A 131 -2.88 6.19 -4.44
C PHE A 131 -3.83 5.27 -5.21
N LEU A 132 -5.10 5.68 -5.37
CA LEU A 132 -6.11 4.92 -6.11
C LEU A 132 -6.21 3.44 -5.69
N MET A 133 -6.10 3.15 -4.39
CA MET A 133 -6.11 1.79 -3.83
C MET A 133 -5.05 0.86 -4.41
N GLY A 134 -3.88 1.38 -4.79
CA GLY A 134 -2.82 0.55 -5.36
C GLY A 134 -3.19 -0.02 -6.74
N SER A 135 -4.18 0.57 -7.43
CA SER A 135 -4.68 -0.01 -8.68
C SER A 135 -3.61 -0.06 -9.75
N MET A 136 -3.52 -1.15 -10.52
CA MET A 136 -2.52 -1.27 -11.58
C MET A 136 -2.98 -0.56 -12.85
N GLY A 137 -2.27 0.51 -13.23
CA GLY A 137 -2.35 1.18 -14.53
C GLY A 137 -1.01 1.07 -15.29
N TYR A 138 -0.90 1.80 -16.39
CA TYR A 138 0.26 1.86 -17.27
C TYR A 138 1.57 2.09 -16.51
N VAL A 139 1.61 3.10 -15.64
CA VAL A 139 2.84 3.45 -14.92
C VAL A 139 3.25 2.38 -13.91
N VAL A 140 2.27 1.75 -13.23
CA VAL A 140 2.56 0.63 -12.33
C VAL A 140 3.18 -0.53 -13.11
N GLY A 141 2.62 -0.87 -14.28
CA GLY A 141 3.17 -1.90 -15.15
C GLY A 141 4.55 -1.56 -15.70
N GLU A 142 4.80 -0.30 -16.08
CA GLU A 142 6.12 0.18 -16.52
C GLU A 142 7.15 0.11 -15.40
N LYS A 143 6.83 0.62 -14.20
CA LYS A 143 7.71 0.55 -13.03
C LYS A 143 8.02 -0.90 -12.66
N PHE A 144 7.03 -1.78 -12.67
CA PHE A 144 7.25 -3.20 -12.42
C PHE A 144 8.23 -3.79 -13.45
N CYS A 145 8.00 -3.58 -14.75
CA CYS A 145 8.89 -4.11 -15.79
C CYS A 145 10.31 -3.54 -15.67
N ALA A 146 10.45 -2.24 -15.40
CA ALA A 146 11.75 -1.61 -15.16
C ALA A 146 12.47 -2.21 -13.93
N SER A 147 11.73 -2.57 -12.89
CA SER A 147 12.30 -3.25 -11.72
C SER A 147 12.81 -4.66 -12.06
N VAL A 148 12.10 -5.38 -12.93
CA VAL A 148 12.52 -6.69 -13.44
C VAL A 148 13.78 -6.55 -14.31
N ASP A 149 13.77 -5.63 -15.28
CA ASP A 149 14.92 -5.38 -16.15
C ASP A 149 16.16 -4.99 -15.34
N LYS A 150 15.99 -4.17 -14.30
CA LYS A 150 17.08 -3.79 -13.40
C LYS A 150 17.58 -4.94 -12.55
N ALA A 151 16.68 -5.79 -12.07
CA ALA A 151 17.03 -7.00 -11.32
C ALA A 151 17.82 -7.99 -12.20
N MET A 152 17.45 -8.11 -13.48
CA MET A 152 18.19 -8.89 -14.48
C MET A 152 19.58 -8.32 -14.75
N GLU A 153 19.67 -7.01 -15.02
CA GLU A 153 20.94 -6.32 -15.33
C GLU A 153 21.95 -6.47 -14.20
N GLU A 154 21.51 -6.26 -12.95
CA GLU A 154 22.38 -6.29 -11.78
C GLU A 154 22.49 -7.68 -11.13
N LYS A 155 21.75 -8.67 -11.64
CA LYS A 155 21.65 -10.03 -11.08
C LYS A 155 21.27 -10.03 -9.60
N LEU A 156 20.32 -9.17 -9.24
CA LEU A 156 19.81 -9.03 -7.88
C LEU A 156 18.45 -9.72 -7.75
N PRO A 157 18.10 -10.24 -6.57
CA PRO A 157 16.73 -10.67 -6.26
C PRO A 157 15.75 -9.50 -6.37
N LEU A 158 14.53 -9.80 -6.82
CA LEU A 158 13.41 -8.87 -6.87
C LEU A 158 12.45 -9.19 -5.72
N VAL A 159 12.14 -8.20 -4.88
CA VAL A 159 11.14 -8.30 -3.81
C VAL A 159 10.03 -7.31 -4.10
N VAL A 160 8.79 -7.78 -4.19
CA VAL A 160 7.63 -6.91 -4.43
C VAL A 160 6.59 -7.05 -3.34
N THR A 161 6.25 -5.95 -2.69
CA THR A 161 5.13 -5.86 -1.76
C THR A 161 3.88 -5.42 -2.50
N CYS A 162 2.91 -6.33 -2.59
CA CYS A 162 1.66 -6.15 -3.31
C CYS A 162 0.57 -5.61 -2.37
N CYS A 163 -0.07 -4.53 -2.79
CA CYS A 163 -1.26 -3.98 -2.17
C CYS A 163 -2.09 -3.31 -3.25
N SER A 164 -3.21 -3.93 -3.65
CA SER A 164 -4.03 -3.47 -4.75
C SER A 164 -5.50 -3.86 -4.63
N GLY A 165 -6.37 -2.90 -4.94
CA GLY A 165 -7.81 -3.11 -5.15
C GLY A 165 -8.18 -3.57 -6.56
N GLY A 166 -7.22 -3.78 -7.47
CA GLY A 166 -7.45 -4.30 -8.82
C GLY A 166 -6.84 -3.49 -9.96
N ALA A 167 -7.39 -3.62 -11.17
CA ALA A 167 -6.92 -2.91 -12.35
C ALA A 167 -7.48 -1.49 -12.42
N ARG A 168 -6.72 -0.56 -12.99
CA ARG A 168 -7.11 0.85 -13.06
C ARG A 168 -8.11 1.11 -14.19
N MET A 169 -9.39 1.18 -13.82
CA MET A 169 -10.49 1.35 -14.78
C MET A 169 -10.37 2.62 -15.64
N HIS A 170 -9.74 3.68 -15.12
CA HIS A 170 -9.58 4.96 -15.82
C HIS A 170 -8.77 4.85 -17.12
N GLU A 171 -7.91 3.85 -17.23
CA GLU A 171 -7.05 3.61 -18.40
C GLU A 171 -7.57 2.45 -19.27
N GLY A 172 -8.71 1.84 -18.90
CA GLY A 172 -9.40 0.83 -19.69
C GLY A 172 -8.52 -0.38 -20.03
N VAL A 173 -8.46 -0.72 -21.32
CA VAL A 173 -7.73 -1.90 -21.83
C VAL A 173 -6.23 -1.83 -21.58
N VAL A 174 -5.67 -0.63 -21.43
CA VAL A 174 -4.23 -0.45 -21.14
C VAL A 174 -3.87 -1.08 -19.79
N SER A 175 -4.74 -0.91 -18.78
CA SER A 175 -4.57 -1.55 -17.46
C SER A 175 -4.63 -3.06 -17.52
N LEU A 176 -5.53 -3.61 -18.34
CA LEU A 176 -5.61 -5.06 -18.56
C LEU A 176 -4.33 -5.58 -19.23
N GLY A 177 -3.83 -4.87 -20.24
CA GLY A 177 -2.58 -5.19 -20.92
C GLY A 177 -1.36 -5.25 -19.99
N GLN A 178 -1.36 -4.51 -18.88
CA GLN A 178 -0.27 -4.57 -17.90
C GLN A 178 -0.15 -5.93 -17.24
N MET A 179 -1.23 -6.70 -17.09
CA MET A 179 -1.17 -8.06 -16.56
C MET A 179 -0.30 -8.95 -17.44
N ALA A 180 -0.54 -8.93 -18.75
CA ALA A 180 0.24 -9.69 -19.71
C ALA A 180 1.69 -9.19 -19.80
N LYS A 181 1.89 -7.87 -19.79
CA LYS A 181 3.21 -7.24 -19.86
C LYS A 181 4.10 -7.63 -18.67
N THR A 182 3.57 -7.50 -17.46
CA THR A 182 4.31 -7.82 -16.22
C THR A 182 4.59 -9.32 -16.10
N ALA A 183 3.64 -10.17 -16.48
CA ALA A 183 3.86 -11.62 -16.53
C ALA A 183 4.94 -12.00 -17.57
N ALA A 184 4.95 -11.37 -18.75
CA ALA A 184 5.97 -11.61 -19.76
C ALA A 184 7.37 -11.14 -19.32
N ALA A 185 7.46 -10.04 -18.57
CA ALA A 185 8.72 -9.59 -17.97
C ALA A 185 9.23 -10.61 -16.94
N LEU A 186 8.35 -11.10 -16.06
CA LEU A 186 8.72 -12.14 -15.09
C LEU A 186 9.16 -13.45 -15.73
N ALA A 187 8.51 -13.87 -16.82
CA ALA A 187 8.94 -15.07 -17.55
C ALA A 187 10.40 -14.97 -18.01
N LYS A 188 10.83 -13.79 -18.49
CA LYS A 188 12.23 -13.55 -18.84
C LYS A 188 13.17 -13.54 -17.63
N TYR A 189 12.68 -13.08 -16.48
CA TYR A 189 13.45 -13.08 -15.23
C TYR A 189 13.68 -14.50 -14.71
N ASP A 190 12.64 -15.34 -14.77
CA ASP A 190 12.69 -16.76 -14.45
C ASP A 190 13.66 -17.52 -15.39
N GLU A 191 13.59 -17.27 -16.70
CA GLU A 191 14.55 -17.81 -17.68
C GLU A 191 16.01 -17.40 -17.38
N ALA A 192 16.21 -16.22 -16.78
CA ALA A 192 17.50 -15.72 -16.33
C ALA A 192 17.92 -16.23 -14.93
N ALA A 193 17.15 -17.16 -14.35
CA ALA A 193 17.33 -17.70 -13.00
C ALA A 193 17.34 -16.61 -11.90
N GLY A 194 16.54 -15.56 -12.09
CA GLY A 194 16.28 -14.54 -11.08
C GLY A 194 15.43 -15.07 -9.93
N LEU A 195 15.61 -14.50 -8.73
CA LEU A 195 14.79 -14.84 -7.56
C LEU A 195 13.73 -13.75 -7.36
N PHE A 196 12.46 -14.12 -7.50
CA PHE A 196 11.32 -13.24 -7.30
C PHE A 196 10.53 -13.61 -6.05
N ILE A 197 10.49 -12.69 -5.08
CA ILE A 197 9.74 -12.84 -3.83
C ILE A 197 8.56 -11.86 -3.84
N THR A 198 7.37 -12.40 -3.62
CA THR A 198 6.13 -11.63 -3.52
C THR A 198 5.66 -11.58 -2.06
N VAL A 199 5.31 -10.38 -1.59
CA VAL A 199 4.74 -10.15 -0.26
C VAL A 199 3.32 -9.61 -0.44
N LEU A 200 2.33 -10.45 -0.21
CA LEU A 200 0.91 -10.15 -0.34
C LEU A 200 0.40 -9.49 0.94
N THR A 201 -0.08 -8.26 0.82
CA THR A 201 -0.61 -7.47 1.94
C THR A 201 -2.08 -7.14 1.75
N ASP A 202 -2.75 -6.70 2.81
CA ASP A 202 -4.17 -6.34 2.76
C ASP A 202 -4.42 -5.01 2.03
N PRO A 203 -5.26 -4.97 0.97
CA PRO A 203 -5.77 -6.09 0.18
C PRO A 203 -4.88 -6.35 -1.05
N THR A 204 -4.86 -7.59 -1.55
CA THR A 204 -4.29 -7.93 -2.87
C THR A 204 -5.36 -8.61 -3.71
N THR A 205 -6.04 -7.81 -4.54
CA THR A 205 -7.20 -8.27 -5.33
C THR A 205 -7.12 -7.96 -6.83
N GLY A 206 -7.93 -8.66 -7.62
CA GLY A 206 -8.16 -8.32 -9.02
C GLY A 206 -7.00 -8.62 -9.95
N GLY A 207 -6.71 -7.70 -10.87
CA GLY A 207 -5.72 -7.89 -11.92
C GLY A 207 -4.29 -8.09 -11.40
N VAL A 208 -3.93 -7.48 -10.26
CA VAL A 208 -2.60 -7.67 -9.64
C VAL A 208 -2.47 -9.09 -9.10
N THR A 209 -3.48 -9.60 -8.41
CA THR A 209 -3.52 -10.99 -7.92
C THR A 209 -3.46 -11.99 -9.06
N ALA A 210 -4.18 -11.75 -10.16
CA ALA A 210 -4.15 -12.60 -11.35
C ALA A 210 -2.97 -12.33 -12.30
N SER A 211 -1.93 -11.64 -11.84
CA SER A 211 -0.70 -11.41 -12.61
C SER A 211 0.53 -11.58 -11.72
N PHE A 212 1.42 -10.59 -11.66
CA PHE A 212 2.73 -10.72 -11.02
C PHE A 212 2.68 -11.08 -9.54
N ALA A 213 1.60 -10.76 -8.82
CA ALA A 213 1.53 -11.06 -7.39
C ALA A 213 1.49 -12.57 -7.07
N MET A 214 1.02 -13.41 -8.01
CA MET A 214 0.92 -14.87 -7.83
C MET A 214 1.98 -15.64 -8.63
N LEU A 215 2.98 -14.95 -9.17
CA LEU A 215 4.04 -15.53 -10.01
C LEU A 215 5.41 -15.49 -9.32
N GLY A 216 5.45 -15.35 -7.99
CA GLY A 216 6.69 -15.40 -7.21
C GLY A 216 7.22 -16.82 -7.03
N ASP A 217 8.54 -16.97 -7.01
CA ASP A 217 9.21 -18.20 -6.55
C ASP A 217 8.88 -18.47 -5.08
N VAL A 218 8.81 -17.39 -4.30
CA VAL A 218 8.38 -17.41 -2.91
C VAL A 218 7.26 -16.38 -2.74
N THR A 219 6.10 -16.86 -2.29
CA THR A 219 4.95 -16.03 -1.95
C THR A 219 4.73 -16.04 -0.45
N ILE A 220 4.74 -14.85 0.14
CA ILE A 220 4.53 -14.60 1.56
C ILE A 220 3.27 -13.75 1.70
N ALA A 221 2.40 -14.08 2.65
CA ALA A 221 1.22 -13.28 2.96
C ALA A 221 1.25 -12.78 4.40
N GLU A 222 0.79 -11.54 4.62
CA GLU A 222 0.58 -11.03 5.98
C GLU A 222 -0.68 -11.67 6.61
N PRO A 223 -0.67 -11.91 7.94
CA PRO A 223 -1.84 -12.41 8.66
C PRO A 223 -3.08 -11.56 8.44
N GLY A 224 -4.19 -12.20 8.04
CA GLY A 224 -5.47 -11.53 7.81
C GLY A 224 -5.53 -10.69 6.54
N ALA A 225 -4.58 -10.84 5.61
CA ALA A 225 -4.61 -10.16 4.32
C ALA A 225 -5.72 -10.71 3.41
N LEU A 226 -6.58 -9.82 2.90
CA LEU A 226 -7.58 -10.20 1.91
C LEU A 226 -6.91 -10.39 0.54
N ILE A 227 -6.84 -11.64 0.08
CA ILE A 227 -6.20 -12.01 -1.17
C ILE A 227 -7.19 -12.79 -2.03
N GLY A 228 -7.45 -12.31 -3.26
CA GLY A 228 -8.35 -13.02 -4.17
C GLY A 228 -8.56 -12.35 -5.51
N PHE A 229 -8.97 -13.12 -6.52
CA PHE A 229 -9.23 -12.55 -7.84
C PHE A 229 -10.43 -11.61 -7.84
N ALA A 230 -11.54 -12.02 -7.22
CA ALA A 230 -12.73 -11.20 -7.04
C ALA A 230 -12.89 -10.81 -5.57
N GLY A 231 -13.41 -9.61 -5.32
CA GLY A 231 -13.73 -9.18 -3.96
C GLY A 231 -14.88 -10.01 -3.36
N PRO A 232 -14.91 -10.20 -2.04
CA PRO A 232 -15.90 -11.06 -1.36
C PRO A 232 -17.33 -10.60 -1.63
N ARG A 233 -17.54 -9.28 -1.72
CA ARG A 233 -18.84 -8.69 -2.09
C ARG A 233 -19.33 -9.17 -3.45
N THR A 234 -18.47 -9.14 -4.48
CA THR A 234 -18.83 -9.55 -5.84
C THR A 234 -19.16 -11.04 -5.90
N ILE A 235 -18.40 -11.85 -5.17
CA ILE A 235 -18.64 -13.30 -5.09
C ILE A 235 -20.00 -13.56 -4.43
N ALA A 236 -20.24 -12.98 -3.26
CA ALA A 236 -21.50 -13.15 -2.52
C ALA A 236 -22.73 -12.70 -3.32
N GLU A 237 -22.65 -11.57 -4.03
CA GLU A 237 -23.73 -11.09 -4.91
C GLU A 237 -24.00 -12.05 -6.09
N THR A 238 -22.97 -12.76 -6.57
CA THR A 238 -23.07 -13.69 -7.70
C THR A 238 -23.67 -15.04 -7.27
N ILE A 239 -23.12 -15.65 -6.21
CA ILE A 239 -23.54 -16.99 -5.76
C ILE A 239 -24.75 -16.95 -4.82
N LYS A 240 -25.07 -15.78 -4.26
CA LYS A 240 -26.17 -15.56 -3.29
C LYS A 240 -26.07 -16.45 -2.05
N VAL A 241 -24.85 -16.71 -1.60
CA VAL A 241 -24.53 -17.49 -0.40
C VAL A 241 -23.56 -16.67 0.46
N GLU A 242 -23.69 -16.78 1.78
CA GLU A 242 -22.72 -16.22 2.71
C GLU A 242 -21.38 -16.93 2.57
N LEU A 243 -20.32 -16.14 2.38
CA LEU A 243 -18.97 -16.67 2.31
C LEU A 243 -18.50 -17.09 3.71
N PRO A 244 -17.66 -18.14 3.82
CA PRO A 244 -16.97 -18.44 5.06
C PRO A 244 -16.18 -17.23 5.58
N GLU A 245 -15.95 -17.18 6.90
CA GLU A 245 -15.06 -16.17 7.48
C GLU A 245 -13.63 -16.35 6.95
N GLY A 246 -13.08 -15.29 6.33
CA GLY A 246 -11.73 -15.28 5.74
C GLY A 246 -11.53 -14.18 4.70
#